data_AF-A0AAJ3GNF8-F1
#
_entry.id   AF-A0AAJ3GNF8-F1
#
_cell.length_a   1.000
_cell.length_b   1.000
_cell.length_c   1.000
_cell.angle_alpha   90.00
_cell.angle_beta   90.00
_cell.angle_gamma   90.00
#
_symmetry.space_group_name_H-M   'P 1'
#
loop_
_entity.id
_entity.type
_entity.pdbx_description
1 polymer ?
#
loop_
_entity_poly.entity_id
_entity_poly.type
_entity_poly.pdbx_seq_one_letter_code
_entity_poly.pdbx_strand_id
1 'polypeptide(L)' 'MKVREMAQVVFRAEPDIKAWLERKAQEQERSQNWLVGKALREAMQRDEQAKQA' A
#
# COMPACT_ATOMS: atom_id res chain seq x y z
N MET A 1 5.78 -12.11 11.69
CA MET A 1 6.64 -10.96 12.01
C MET A 1 5.80 -9.91 12.72
N LYS A 2 6.24 -9.39 13.86
CA LYS A 2 5.51 -8.29 14.53
C LYS A 2 5.70 -7.01 13.69
N VAL A 3 4.71 -6.13 13.68
CA VAL A 3 4.77 -4.87 12.90
C VAL A 3 6.04 -4.06 13.21
N ARG A 4 6.45 -4.05 14.48
CA ARG A 4 7.68 -3.38 14.96
C ARG A 4 8.99 -3.99 14.45
N GLU A 5 8.96 -5.20 13.92
CA GLU A 5 10.11 -5.90 13.33
C GLU A 5 10.16 -5.68 11.80
N MET A 6 9.15 -5.01 11.22
CA MET A 6 9.11 -4.67 9.80
C MET A 6 9.97 -3.46 9.51
N ALA A 7 10.69 -3.50 8.38
CA ALA A 7 11.35 -2.32 7.84
C ALA A 7 10.32 -1.22 7.59
N GLN A 8 10.60 -0.03 8.11
CA GLN A 8 9.71 1.12 7.94
C GLN A 8 9.96 1.77 6.58
N VAL A 9 8.88 2.01 5.85
CA VAL A 9 8.89 2.81 4.62
C VAL A 9 8.22 4.15 4.92
N VAL A 10 8.97 5.24 4.73
CA VAL A 10 8.44 6.60 4.85
C VAL A 10 8.02 7.06 3.46
N PHE A 11 6.74 7.40 3.31
CA PHE A 11 6.17 7.86 2.06
C PHE A 11 5.52 9.23 2.25
N ARG A 12 5.74 10.12 1.28
CA ARG A 12 5.05 11.40 1.17
C ARG A 12 4.12 11.29 -0.03
N ALA A 13 2.87 11.70 0.15
CA ALA A 13 1.86 11.72 -0.89
C ALA A 13 1.43 13.15 -1.17
N GLU A 14 0.89 13.36 -2.37
CA GLU A 14 0.08 14.53 -2.63
C GLU A 14 -1.17 14.55 -1.72
N PRO A 15 -1.68 15.74 -1.35
CA PRO A 15 -2.78 15.85 -0.37
C PRO A 15 -4.05 15.10 -0.78
N ASP A 16 -4.36 15.06 -2.08
CA ASP A 16 -5.51 14.36 -2.64
C ASP A 16 -5.37 12.83 -2.52
N ILE A 17 -4.18 12.30 -2.80
CA ILE A 17 -3.85 10.88 -2.60
C ILE A 17 -4.02 10.50 -1.12
N LYS A 18 -3.55 11.37 -0.21
CA LYS A 18 -3.68 11.16 1.23
C LYS A 18 -5.15 11.13 1.66
N ALA A 19 -5.95 12.10 1.22
CA ALA A 19 -7.38 12.16 1.53
C ALA A 19 -8.14 10.94 0.97
N TRP A 20 -7.80 10.51 -0.24
CA TRP A 20 -8.37 9.31 -0.84
C TRP A 20 -8.03 8.05 -0.03
N LEU A 21 -6.77 7.92 0.41
CA LEU A 21 -6.30 6.78 1.19
C LEU A 21 -6.98 6.70 2.56
N GLU A 22 -7.20 7.85 3.20
CA GLU A 22 -7.93 7.97 4.46
C GLU A 22 -9.37 7.51 4.35
N ARG A 23 -10.10 8.02 3.34
CA ARG A 23 -11.48 7.60 3.09
C ARG A 23 -11.58 6.10 2.81
N LYS A 24 -10.72 5.59 1.92
CA LYS A 24 -10.71 4.17 1.56
C LYS A 24 -10.37 3.26 2.74
N ALA A 25 -9.50 3.71 3.65
CA ALA A 25 -9.16 2.98 4.87
C ALA A 25 -10.37 2.84 5.80
N GLN A 26 -11.16 3.91 5.95
CA GLN A 26 -12.40 3.90 6.72
C GLN A 26 -13.44 2.97 6.10
N GLU A 27 -13.70 3.10 4.79
CA GLU A 27 -14.67 2.28 4.05
C GLU A 27 -14.39 0.77 4.14
N GLN A 28 -13.11 0.38 4.20
CA GLN A 28 -12.70 -1.03 4.19
C GLN A 28 -12.39 -1.60 5.58
N GLU A 29 -12.50 -0.79 6.65
CA GLU A 29 -12.06 -1.17 7.99
C GLU A 29 -10.62 -1.71 8.00
N ARG A 30 -9.73 -0.98 7.33
CA ARG A 30 -8.30 -1.30 7.19
C ARG A 30 -7.43 -0.10 7.52
N SER A 31 -6.16 -0.34 7.80
CA SER A 31 -5.20 0.75 7.96
C SER A 31 -4.73 1.25 6.59
N GLN A 32 -4.32 2.52 6.54
CA GLN A 32 -3.66 3.10 5.36
C GLN A 32 -2.42 2.28 4.95
N ASN A 33 -1.64 1.81 5.94
CA ASN A 33 -0.48 0.94 5.72
C ASN A 33 -0.87 -0.37 5.02
N TRP A 34 -2.00 -0.97 5.40
CA TRP A 34 -2.49 -2.18 4.75
C TRP A 34 -2.86 -1.93 3.27
N LEU A 35 -3.53 -0.80 2.98
CA LEU A 35 -3.89 -0.43 1.61
C LEU A 35 -2.66 -0.20 0.72
N VAL A 36 -1.67 0.53 1.23
CA VAL A 36 -0.40 0.76 0.52
C VAL A 36 0.32 -0.56 0.29
N GLY A 37 0.42 -1.41 1.31
CA GLY A 37 1.03 -2.73 1.20
C GLY A 37 0.33 -3.63 0.18
N LYS A 38 -1.01 -3.59 0.13
CA LYS A 38 -1.80 -4.31 -0.89
C LYS A 38 -1.47 -3.80 -2.30
N ALA A 39 -1.52 -2.49 -2.52
CA ALA A 39 -1.24 -1.90 -3.83
C ALA A 39 0.19 -2.22 -4.32
N LEU A 40 1.18 -2.21 -3.42
CA LEU A 40 2.56 -2.58 -3.74
C LEU A 40 2.68 -4.07 -4.14
N ARG A 41 2.01 -4.98 -3.42
CA ARG A 41 2.01 -6.41 -3.80
C ARG A 41 1.38 -6.65 -5.16
N GLU A 42 0.27 -5.97 -5.45
CA GLU A 42 -0.40 -6.06 -6.74
C GLU A 42 0.47 -5.47 -7.87
N ALA A 43 1.23 -4.42 -7.60
CA ALA A 43 2.21 -3.88 -8.55
C ALA A 43 3.36 -4.87 -8.80
N MET A 44 3.96 -5.43 -7.74
CA MET A 44 5.02 -6.43 -7.86
C MET A 44 4.57 -7.66 -8.67
N GLN A 45 3.33 -8.12 -8.45
CA GLN A 45 2.79 -9.25 -9.19
C GLN A 45 2.63 -8.93 -10.69
N ARG A 46 2.18 -7.72 -11.04
CA ARG A 46 2.09 -7.28 -12.44
C ARG A 46 3.46 -7.18 -13.10
N ASP A 47 4.45 -6.65 -12.39
CA ASP A 47 5.83 -6.54 -12.88
C ASP A 47 6.43 -7.93 -13.13
N GLU A 48 6.16 -8.90 -12.25
CA GLU A 48 6.64 -10.28 -12.42
C GLU A 48 5.98 -10.96 -13.63
N GLN A 49 4.68 -10.79 -13.81
CA GLN A 49 3.96 -11.31 -14.98
C GLN A 49 4.48 -10.71 -16.29
N ALA A 50 4.76 -9.41 -16.30
CA ALA A 50 5.30 -8.72 -17.48
C ALA A 50 6.72 -9.18 -17.86
N LYS A 51 7.50 -9.70 -16.92
CA LYS A 51 8.84 -10.27 -17.20
C LYS A 51 8.80 -11.68 -17.77
N GLN A 52 7.70 -12.40 -17.57
CA GLN A 52 7.54 -13.79 -17.99
C GLN A 52 6.81 -13.93 -19.34
N ALA A 53 6.31 -12.82 -19.90
CA ALA A 53 5.65 -12.73 -21.22
C ALA A 53 6.61 -12.22 -22.29
#